data_AF-A0A7C7R2P3-F1
#
_entry.id   AF-A0A7C7R2P3-F1
#
_cell.length_a   1.000
_cell.length_b   1.000
_cell.length_c   1.000
_cell.angle_alpha   90.00
_cell.angle_beta   90.00
_cell.angle_gamma   90.00
#
_symmetry.space_group_name_H-M   'P 1'
#
loop_
_entity.id
_entity.type
_entity.pdbx_description
1 polymer ?
#
loop_
_entity_poly.entity_id
_entity_poly.type
_entity_poly.pdbx_seq_one_letter_code
_entity_poly.pdbx_strand_id
1 'polypeptide(L)'
;MRTNRRVFVVGGLAAIAGGAGAAGVDGAETGNADTAPPDAPLCLDYGLSFICNTARFNAVRFWVESRTIVIDDRTGASTEFYQCGSCKSENTFAEKGLLKEDNYDFLPILGDGQWLIFRRRAGVRGTYREVRKTEELWGKPVLKLHMAQRATPLASWEEIRDATAAGLPIVSRTEINSDATGLRAVIECPVKTMNISLEKRLYQVDTGPIAFPDLTKPYENLIECLSLAFVAFNASCFADFVVEQPTPVIEEGREVCKVYHYSRPFSLPAANTLYAIALPT
;
A
#
# COMPACT_ATOMS: atom_id res chain seq x y z
N MET A 1 -12.56 -28.57 54.60
CA MET A 1 -12.56 -29.87 53.89
C MET A 1 -11.79 -29.64 52.58
N ARG A 2 -10.50 -30.00 52.45
CA ARG A 2 -9.93 -31.36 52.22
C ARG A 2 -10.77 -32.11 51.18
N THR A 3 -10.26 -32.38 49.98
CA THR A 3 -9.21 -33.36 49.62
C THR A 3 -8.70 -33.07 48.19
N ASN A 4 -7.41 -32.90 47.85
CA ASN A 4 -6.24 -33.80 47.84
C ASN A 4 -6.40 -35.18 47.16
N ARG A 5 -5.66 -35.39 46.05
CA ARG A 5 -4.93 -36.63 45.68
C ARG A 5 -3.87 -36.28 44.61
N ARG A 6 -2.57 -36.23 44.99
CA ARG A 6 -1.51 -37.27 44.88
C ARG A 6 -0.93 -37.39 43.46
N VAL A 7 0.24 -36.81 43.15
CA VAL A 7 1.64 -37.21 43.47
C VAL A 7 2.12 -38.43 42.66
N PHE A 8 3.15 -38.23 41.85
CA PHE A 8 4.28 -39.16 41.75
C PHE A 8 5.59 -38.38 41.66
N VAL A 9 6.55 -38.76 42.51
CA VAL A 9 7.90 -38.23 42.66
C VAL A 9 8.87 -39.35 42.28
N VAL A 10 9.86 -39.04 41.44
CA VAL A 10 11.22 -39.61 41.43
C VAL A 10 12.08 -38.45 40.88
N GLY A 11 13.11 -37.89 41.53
CA GLY A 11 14.06 -38.41 42.51
C GLY A 11 15.44 -38.41 41.85
N GLY A 12 16.28 -37.38 42.10
CA GLY A 12 17.65 -37.32 41.60
C GLY A 12 18.36 -35.97 41.79
N LEU A 13 19.06 -35.85 42.93
CA LEU A 13 20.17 -34.92 43.25
C LEU A 13 21.26 -34.92 42.15
N ALA A 14 22.21 -34.00 41.97
CA ALA A 14 22.56 -32.67 42.49
C ALA A 14 23.74 -32.19 41.62
N ALA A 15 23.93 -30.88 41.46
CA ALA A 15 25.22 -30.19 41.64
C ALA A 15 25.15 -28.73 41.14
N ILE A 16 25.70 -27.84 41.96
CA ILE A 16 25.69 -26.39 41.85
C ILE A 16 27.07 -25.95 41.37
N ALA A 17 27.12 -25.11 40.33
CA ALA A 17 28.13 -24.07 40.05
C ALA A 17 27.63 -23.39 38.77
N GLY A 18 27.44 -22.08 38.64
CA GLY A 18 28.08 -20.92 39.25
C GLY A 18 28.21 -19.91 38.10
N GLY A 19 27.74 -18.66 38.28
CA GLY A 19 27.94 -17.61 37.27
C GLY A 19 26.79 -16.63 37.16
N ALA A 20 26.97 -15.47 37.78
CA ALA A 20 26.15 -14.29 37.60
C ALA A 20 26.36 -13.69 36.20
N GLY A 21 25.29 -13.15 35.60
CA GLY A 21 25.38 -12.36 34.36
C GLY A 21 24.00 -11.97 33.86
N ALA A 22 23.70 -10.68 33.94
CA ALA A 22 22.42 -10.10 33.59
C ALA A 22 22.19 -9.97 32.08
N ALA A 23 20.91 -9.90 31.73
CA ALA A 23 20.31 -9.15 30.63
C ALA A 23 20.67 -9.53 29.18
N GLY A 24 19.63 -9.92 28.45
CA GLY A 24 19.28 -9.21 27.22
C GLY A 24 19.36 -10.03 25.93
N VAL A 25 18.24 -9.94 25.20
CA VAL A 25 18.06 -10.23 23.77
C VAL A 25 17.86 -11.72 23.44
N ASP A 26 16.63 -12.18 23.65
CA ASP A 26 16.08 -13.23 22.81
C ASP A 26 16.07 -12.72 21.36
N GLY A 27 16.83 -13.42 20.52
CA GLY A 27 16.90 -13.18 19.10
C GLY A 27 15.52 -13.35 18.47
N ALA A 28 15.10 -12.33 17.72
CA ALA A 28 14.16 -12.57 16.65
C ALA A 28 14.89 -13.47 15.65
N GLU A 29 14.54 -14.76 15.63
CA GLU A 29 14.93 -15.67 14.57
C GLU A 29 14.55 -15.03 13.23
N THR A 30 15.59 -14.61 12.51
CA THR A 30 15.52 -14.33 11.09
C THR A 30 15.08 -15.61 10.41
N GLY A 31 13.80 -15.67 10.04
CA GLY A 31 13.30 -16.69 9.13
C GLY A 31 14.20 -16.70 7.90
N ASN A 32 14.78 -17.87 7.64
CA ASN A 32 15.64 -18.15 6.50
C ASN A 32 15.10 -17.46 5.24
N ALA A 33 16.00 -16.79 4.54
CA ALA A 33 15.85 -16.49 3.13
C ALA A 33 15.86 -17.82 2.36
N ASP A 34 14.74 -18.55 2.43
CA ASP A 34 14.46 -19.65 1.54
C ASP A 34 14.20 -19.07 0.16
N THR A 35 15.03 -19.51 -0.78
CA THR A 35 14.96 -19.23 -2.21
C THR A 35 13.54 -19.45 -2.72
N ALA A 36 12.83 -18.35 -3.01
CA ALA A 36 11.53 -18.41 -3.64
C ALA A 36 11.62 -19.15 -4.99
N PRO A 37 10.66 -20.03 -5.33
CA PRO A 37 10.65 -20.72 -6.61
C PRO A 37 10.54 -19.73 -7.78
N PRO A 38 11.05 -20.08 -8.99
CA PRO A 38 11.19 -19.16 -10.12
C PRO A 38 9.88 -18.63 -10.73
N ASP A 39 8.71 -19.08 -10.25
CA ASP A 39 7.37 -18.70 -10.72
C ASP A 39 6.45 -18.22 -9.58
N ALA A 40 7.01 -17.58 -8.54
CA ALA A 40 6.18 -16.93 -7.55
C ALA A 40 5.33 -15.81 -8.22
N PRO A 41 4.01 -15.78 -8.00
CA PRO A 41 3.13 -14.79 -8.60
C PRO A 41 3.53 -13.39 -8.15
N LEU A 42 3.83 -12.52 -9.13
CA LEU A 42 4.37 -11.18 -8.90
C LEU A 42 3.40 -10.23 -8.21
N CYS A 43 2.09 -10.51 -8.28
CA CYS A 43 1.02 -9.60 -7.89
C CYS A 43 0.24 -10.05 -6.65
N LEU A 44 -0.20 -9.06 -5.87
CA LEU A 44 -1.18 -9.30 -4.82
C LEU A 44 -2.54 -9.67 -5.42
N ASP A 45 -3.23 -10.61 -4.78
CA ASP A 45 -4.68 -10.69 -4.84
C ASP A 45 -5.24 -9.57 -3.98
N TYR A 46 -5.52 -8.43 -4.63
CA TYR A 46 -6.09 -7.28 -3.94
C TYR A 46 -7.44 -7.61 -3.33
N GLY A 47 -8.23 -8.55 -3.88
CA GLY A 47 -9.52 -8.97 -3.31
C GLY A 47 -9.42 -9.58 -1.92
N LEU A 48 -8.24 -10.11 -1.58
CA LEU A 48 -7.99 -10.82 -0.32
C LEU A 48 -6.91 -10.16 0.56
N SER A 49 -6.35 -9.03 0.15
CA SER A 49 -5.21 -8.40 0.84
C SER A 49 -5.62 -7.28 1.80
N PHE A 50 -5.26 -7.44 3.07
CA PHE A 50 -5.63 -6.52 4.16
C PHE A 50 -4.46 -6.18 5.08
N ILE A 51 -4.54 -5.03 5.73
CA ILE A 51 -3.69 -4.68 6.87
C ILE A 51 -4.58 -4.59 8.12
N CYS A 52 -4.28 -5.42 9.12
CA CYS A 52 -5.03 -5.45 10.38
C CYS A 52 -4.17 -4.87 11.51
N ASN A 53 -4.72 -3.93 12.27
CA ASN A 53 -4.00 -3.29 13.36
C ASN A 53 -4.35 -3.91 14.73
N THR A 54 -3.45 -3.73 15.71
CA THR A 54 -3.49 -4.47 16.98
C THR A 54 -3.93 -3.65 18.18
N ALA A 55 -4.08 -2.33 18.03
CA ALA A 55 -4.50 -1.46 19.12
C ALA A 55 -5.89 -1.82 19.65
N ARG A 56 -5.97 -2.00 20.97
CA ARG A 56 -7.22 -2.39 21.65
C ARG A 56 -8.33 -1.36 21.56
N PHE A 57 -7.99 -0.08 21.45
CA PHE A 57 -8.98 0.99 21.34
C PHE A 57 -9.59 1.09 19.93
N ASN A 58 -8.88 0.61 18.90
CA ASN A 58 -9.34 0.60 17.51
C ASN A 58 -8.52 -0.41 16.67
N ALA A 59 -8.96 -1.67 16.66
CA ALA A 59 -8.33 -2.74 15.88
C ALA A 59 -8.76 -2.69 14.41
N VAL A 60 -8.44 -1.58 13.74
CA VAL A 60 -8.90 -1.29 12.38
C VAL A 60 -8.30 -2.26 11.36
N ARG A 61 -9.15 -2.72 10.42
CA ARG A 61 -8.76 -3.45 9.22
C ARG A 61 -8.88 -2.54 8.01
N PHE A 62 -7.81 -2.40 7.27
CA PHE A 62 -7.78 -1.69 5.99
C PHE A 62 -7.64 -2.67 4.82
N TRP A 63 -8.35 -2.36 3.74
CA TRP A 63 -8.16 -3.01 2.44
C TRP A 63 -6.96 -2.38 1.74
N VAL A 64 -6.03 -3.16 1.20
CA VAL A 64 -4.96 -2.65 0.35
C VAL A 64 -5.51 -2.34 -1.05
N GLU A 65 -5.19 -1.18 -1.59
CA GLU A 65 -5.63 -0.72 -2.91
C GLU A 65 -4.49 -0.37 -3.87
N SER A 66 -3.26 -0.23 -3.37
CA SER A 66 -2.06 -0.27 -4.20
C SER A 66 -0.84 -0.64 -3.36
N ARG A 67 0.16 -1.23 -4.02
CA ARG A 67 1.50 -1.48 -3.49
C ARG A 67 2.50 -0.71 -4.32
N THR A 68 3.37 0.07 -3.68
CA THR A 68 4.48 0.74 -4.34
C THR A 68 5.78 0.25 -3.75
N ILE A 69 6.66 -0.26 -4.60
CA ILE A 69 7.99 -0.74 -4.21
C ILE A 69 9.00 0.26 -4.73
N VAL A 70 9.72 0.95 -3.85
CA VAL A 70 10.83 1.83 -4.23
C VAL A 70 12.14 1.05 -4.06
N ILE A 71 12.98 1.09 -5.09
CA ILE A 71 14.22 0.32 -5.22
C ILE A 71 15.35 1.31 -5.48
N ASP A 72 16.43 1.20 -4.72
CA ASP A 72 17.69 1.88 -5.01
C ASP A 72 18.56 0.94 -5.85
N ASP A 73 18.69 1.21 -7.14
CA ASP A 73 19.44 0.34 -8.06
C ASP A 73 20.96 0.38 -7.79
N ARG A 74 21.46 1.33 -6.99
CA ARG A 74 22.88 1.41 -6.62
C ARG A 74 23.21 0.45 -5.48
N THR A 75 22.29 0.28 -4.54
CA THR A 75 22.49 -0.56 -3.33
C THR A 75 21.74 -1.89 -3.39
N GLY A 76 20.73 -1.99 -4.25
CA GLY A 76 19.77 -3.11 -4.30
C GLY A 76 18.74 -3.08 -3.17
N ALA A 77 18.74 -2.06 -2.30
CA ALA A 77 17.78 -1.93 -1.22
C ALA A 77 16.38 -1.64 -1.80
N SER A 78 15.35 -2.19 -1.15
CA SER A 78 13.95 -1.92 -1.52
C SER A 78 13.07 -1.70 -0.31
N THR A 79 12.01 -0.91 -0.49
CA THR A 79 11.01 -0.62 0.53
C THR A 79 9.62 -0.70 -0.09
N GLU A 80 8.73 -1.46 0.56
CA GLU A 80 7.35 -1.60 0.12
C GLU A 80 6.42 -0.68 0.92
N PHE A 81 5.50 -0.05 0.18
CA PHE A 81 4.46 0.81 0.70
C PHE A 81 3.09 0.31 0.25
N TYR A 82 2.13 0.26 1.16
CA TYR A 82 0.79 -0.23 0.91
C TYR A 82 -0.22 0.87 1.17
N GLN A 83 -0.82 1.39 0.10
CA GLN A 83 -1.93 2.32 0.24
C GLN A 83 -3.20 1.55 0.57
N CYS A 84 -3.87 2.02 1.61
CA CYS A 84 -5.11 1.46 2.09
C CYS A 84 -6.32 2.19 1.51
N GLY A 85 -7.46 1.51 1.46
CA GLY A 85 -8.74 2.07 1.05
C GLY A 85 -9.12 3.30 1.87
N SER A 86 -9.67 4.29 1.19
CA SER A 86 -10.12 5.53 1.81
C SER A 86 -11.38 5.29 2.65
N CYS A 87 -11.46 5.96 3.81
CA CYS A 87 -12.66 6.03 4.64
C CYS A 87 -12.96 7.47 5.04
N LYS A 88 -14.05 7.68 5.78
CA LYS A 88 -14.47 8.99 6.27
C LYS A 88 -14.03 9.21 7.71
N SER A 89 -13.86 10.48 8.08
CA SER A 89 -13.57 10.84 9.45
C SER A 89 -14.78 10.61 10.36
N GLU A 90 -14.58 9.89 11.45
CA GLU A 90 -15.65 9.43 12.32
C GLU A 90 -15.38 9.72 13.80
N ASN A 91 -16.45 9.80 14.58
CA ASN A 91 -16.46 9.59 16.02
C ASN A 91 -16.52 8.07 16.26
N THR A 92 -15.40 7.39 16.01
CA THR A 92 -15.32 5.92 16.02
C THR A 92 -15.89 5.36 17.34
N PHE A 93 -16.82 4.41 17.23
CA PHE A 93 -17.54 3.78 18.34
C PHE A 93 -18.55 4.65 19.13
N ALA A 94 -18.91 5.85 18.66
CA ALA A 94 -20.01 6.61 19.25
C ALA A 94 -21.37 5.87 19.06
N GLU A 95 -22.32 6.08 19.97
CA GLU A 95 -23.66 5.45 19.90
C GLU A 95 -24.46 5.92 18.67
N LYS A 96 -24.31 7.19 18.29
CA LYS A 96 -24.95 7.83 17.13
C LYS A 96 -24.10 9.03 16.68
N GLY A 97 -24.35 9.54 15.47
CA GLY A 97 -23.57 10.66 14.93
C GLY A 97 -22.13 10.26 14.62
N LEU A 98 -21.98 9.14 13.90
CA LEU A 98 -20.67 8.55 13.60
C LEU A 98 -19.82 9.46 12.72
N LEU A 99 -20.40 10.14 11.74
CA LEU A 99 -19.65 11.03 10.86
C LEU A 99 -19.43 12.40 11.54
N LYS A 100 -18.21 12.92 11.45
CA LYS A 100 -17.92 14.30 11.88
C LYS A 100 -18.57 15.31 10.92
N GLU A 101 -19.05 16.43 11.45
CA GLU A 101 -19.63 17.53 10.67
C GLU A 101 -18.56 18.16 9.74
N ASP A 102 -17.41 18.57 10.30
CA ASP A 102 -16.22 18.94 9.52
C ASP A 102 -15.50 17.64 9.07
N ASN A 103 -16.13 16.93 8.13
CA ASN A 103 -15.69 15.64 7.62
C ASN A 103 -14.48 15.75 6.69
N TYR A 104 -13.77 14.65 6.50
CA TYR A 104 -12.66 14.54 5.55
C TYR A 104 -12.46 13.11 5.08
N ASP A 105 -11.87 12.97 3.90
CA ASP A 105 -11.34 11.68 3.47
C ASP A 105 -10.10 11.35 4.30
N PHE A 106 -10.07 10.14 4.82
CA PHE A 106 -8.97 9.56 5.57
C PHE A 106 -8.36 8.46 4.69
N LEU A 107 -7.08 8.57 4.36
CA LEU A 107 -6.38 7.56 3.57
C LEU A 107 -4.99 7.32 4.17
N PRO A 108 -4.71 6.11 4.70
CA PRO A 108 -3.40 5.76 5.21
C PRO A 108 -2.57 4.99 4.18
N ILE A 109 -1.25 5.15 4.26
CA ILE A 109 -0.25 4.35 3.55
C ILE A 109 0.70 3.78 4.62
N LEU A 110 0.88 2.45 4.63
CA LEU A 110 1.83 1.78 5.51
C LEU A 110 3.15 1.53 4.78
N GLY A 111 4.28 1.78 5.44
CA GLY A 111 5.57 1.24 5.01
C GLY A 111 6.67 1.61 6.01
N ASP A 112 7.72 0.81 6.05
CA ASP A 112 8.91 1.06 6.89
C ASP A 112 8.61 1.39 8.37
N GLY A 113 7.68 0.64 8.98
CA GLY A 113 7.28 0.84 10.38
C GLY A 113 6.51 2.14 10.65
N GLN A 114 6.04 2.82 9.60
CA GLN A 114 5.35 4.11 9.69
C GLN A 114 4.04 4.13 8.91
N TRP A 115 3.16 5.02 9.34
CA TRP A 115 1.97 5.43 8.62
C TRP A 115 2.18 6.83 8.03
N LEU A 116 1.95 6.96 6.73
CA LEU A 116 1.67 8.24 6.11
C LEU A 116 0.16 8.40 5.97
N ILE A 117 -0.39 9.45 6.55
CA ILE A 117 -1.84 9.66 6.61
C ILE A 117 -2.23 10.94 5.89
N PHE A 118 -3.23 10.82 5.01
CA PHE A 118 -3.89 11.91 4.33
C PHE A 118 -5.23 12.24 4.99
N ARG A 119 -5.48 13.53 5.23
CA ARG A 119 -6.72 14.10 5.79
C ARG A 119 -7.26 15.16 4.87
N ARG A 120 -8.02 14.73 3.87
CA ARG A 120 -8.50 15.60 2.81
C ARG A 120 -9.80 16.29 3.23
N ARG A 121 -9.66 17.51 3.74
CA ARG A 121 -10.77 18.45 3.93
C ARG A 121 -11.04 19.21 2.64
N ALA A 122 -12.17 19.91 2.59
CA ALA A 122 -12.51 20.76 1.44
C ALA A 122 -11.43 21.81 1.16
N GLY A 123 -10.99 22.55 2.19
CA GLY A 123 -9.90 23.53 2.09
C GLY A 123 -8.55 22.97 2.51
N VAL A 124 -7.47 23.56 1.98
CA VAL A 124 -6.09 23.24 2.37
C VAL A 124 -5.87 23.54 3.86
N ARG A 125 -5.34 22.56 4.60
CA ARG A 125 -4.88 22.71 5.99
C ARG A 125 -3.48 22.12 6.14
N GLY A 126 -2.71 22.65 7.09
CA GLY A 126 -1.38 22.12 7.41
C GLY A 126 -1.37 20.67 7.91
N THR A 127 -2.53 20.15 8.36
CA THR A 127 -2.71 18.78 8.83
C THR A 127 -3.17 17.81 7.74
N TYR A 128 -3.09 18.19 6.47
CA TYR A 128 -3.45 17.31 5.34
C TYR A 128 -2.60 16.04 5.31
N ARG A 129 -1.32 16.14 5.65
CA ARG A 129 -0.34 15.06 5.55
C ARG A 129 0.38 14.88 6.87
N GLU A 130 0.46 13.65 7.37
CA GLU A 130 1.05 13.35 8.68
C GLU A 130 1.78 12.01 8.64
N VAL A 131 3.05 11.98 9.04
CA VAL A 131 3.82 10.74 9.24
C VAL A 131 3.88 10.41 10.74
N ARG A 132 3.64 9.15 11.09
CA ARG A 132 3.68 8.62 12.47
C ARG A 132 4.26 7.23 12.50
N LYS A 133 4.88 6.85 13.62
CA LYS A 133 5.28 5.45 13.83
C LYS A 133 4.05 4.57 14.04
N THR A 134 4.12 3.30 13.63
CA THR A 134 2.98 2.39 13.78
C THR A 134 2.53 2.23 15.24
N GLU A 135 3.48 2.20 16.17
CA GLU A 135 3.27 2.04 17.61
C GLU A 135 2.55 3.24 18.25
N GLU A 136 2.69 4.43 17.68
CA GLU A 136 2.07 5.67 18.16
C GLU A 136 0.58 5.75 17.79
N LEU A 137 0.12 4.91 16.86
CA LEU A 137 -1.25 4.93 16.34
C LEU A 137 -2.00 3.65 16.71
N TRP A 138 -1.91 2.62 15.86
CA TRP A 138 -2.72 1.41 15.99
C TRP A 138 -1.91 0.17 16.36
N GLY A 139 -0.70 0.37 16.90
CA GLY A 139 0.21 -0.71 17.27
C GLY A 139 0.87 -1.36 16.04
N LYS A 140 1.62 -2.44 16.30
CA LYS A 140 2.29 -3.20 15.24
C LYS A 140 1.24 -3.79 14.28
N PRO A 141 1.27 -3.45 12.98
CA PRO A 141 0.31 -3.95 12.01
C PRO A 141 0.59 -5.42 11.67
N VAL A 142 -0.47 -6.16 11.34
CA VAL A 142 -0.45 -7.52 10.83
C VAL A 142 -0.83 -7.48 9.36
N LEU A 143 0.15 -7.72 8.50
CA LEU A 143 -0.02 -7.76 7.05
C LEU A 143 -0.64 -9.11 6.66
N LYS A 144 -1.90 -9.08 6.21
CA LYS A 144 -2.59 -10.23 5.62
C LYS A 144 -2.59 -10.04 4.10
N LEU A 145 -1.40 -10.10 3.52
CA LEU A 145 -1.19 -9.95 2.08
C LEU A 145 -1.24 -11.32 1.42
N HIS A 146 -2.12 -11.46 0.44
CA HIS A 146 -2.29 -12.70 -0.30
C HIS A 146 -1.70 -12.50 -1.69
N MET A 147 -0.70 -13.30 -2.04
CA MET A 147 -0.22 -13.36 -3.41
C MET A 147 -1.28 -14.06 -4.26
N ALA A 148 -1.50 -13.57 -5.48
CA ALA A 148 -2.38 -14.21 -6.44
C ALA A 148 -1.98 -15.68 -6.64
N GLN A 149 -2.89 -16.65 -6.65
CA GLN A 149 -2.47 -18.04 -6.89
C GLN A 149 -1.88 -18.24 -8.29
N ARG A 150 -2.33 -17.43 -9.25
CA ARG A 150 -1.82 -17.36 -10.61
C ARG A 150 -2.06 -15.96 -11.16
N ALA A 151 -1.02 -15.39 -11.75
CA ALA A 151 -1.06 -14.12 -12.47
C ALA A 151 -0.61 -14.38 -13.92
N THR A 152 -1.52 -14.20 -14.89
CA THR A 152 -1.23 -14.43 -16.31
C THR A 152 -1.01 -13.08 -17.00
N PRO A 153 0.18 -12.83 -17.58
CA PRO A 153 0.43 -11.61 -18.34
C PRO A 153 -0.56 -11.46 -19.51
N LEU A 154 -1.04 -10.24 -19.72
CA LEU A 154 -1.88 -9.85 -20.85
C LEU A 154 -1.02 -8.99 -21.79
N ALA A 155 -0.44 -9.61 -22.82
CA ALA A 155 0.57 -8.99 -23.69
C ALA A 155 -0.04 -8.40 -24.98
N SER A 156 -1.24 -8.83 -25.34
CA SER A 156 -1.92 -8.45 -26.58
C SER A 156 -3.26 -7.75 -26.34
N TRP A 157 -3.72 -7.02 -27.35
CA TRP A 157 -5.06 -6.43 -27.38
C TRP A 157 -6.16 -7.47 -27.13
N GLU A 158 -6.08 -8.63 -27.79
CA GLU A 158 -7.04 -9.72 -27.64
C GLU A 158 -7.10 -10.24 -26.21
N GLU A 159 -5.96 -10.51 -25.58
CA GLU A 159 -5.90 -10.97 -24.19
C GLU A 159 -6.48 -9.94 -23.21
N ILE A 160 -6.15 -8.66 -23.39
CA ILE A 160 -6.67 -7.58 -22.54
C ILE A 160 -8.18 -7.43 -22.72
N ARG A 161 -8.67 -7.42 -23.96
CA ARG A 161 -10.10 -7.34 -24.29
C ARG A 161 -10.85 -8.52 -23.66
N ASP A 162 -10.35 -9.74 -23.84
CA ASP A 162 -11.05 -10.96 -23.43
C ASP A 162 -11.05 -11.11 -21.90
N ALA A 163 -9.94 -10.81 -21.23
CA ALA A 163 -9.89 -10.78 -19.77
C ALA A 163 -10.86 -9.75 -19.18
N THR A 164 -10.94 -8.56 -19.81
CA THR A 164 -11.88 -7.50 -19.40
C THR A 164 -13.33 -7.93 -19.61
N ALA A 165 -13.66 -8.49 -20.78
CA ALA A 165 -15.01 -8.94 -21.10
C ALA A 165 -15.47 -10.11 -20.22
N ALA A 166 -14.55 -10.96 -19.79
CA ALA A 166 -14.81 -12.06 -18.86
C ALA A 166 -14.96 -11.61 -17.41
N GLY A 167 -14.71 -10.33 -17.08
CA GLY A 167 -14.79 -9.82 -15.72
C GLY A 167 -13.71 -10.39 -14.80
N LEU A 168 -12.57 -10.81 -15.34
CA LEU A 168 -11.45 -11.28 -14.53
C LEU A 168 -10.84 -10.11 -13.74
N PRO A 169 -10.42 -10.32 -12.47
CA PRO A 169 -9.63 -9.30 -11.79
C PRO A 169 -8.31 -9.07 -12.54
N ILE A 170 -8.03 -7.82 -12.88
CA ILE A 170 -6.80 -7.41 -13.56
C ILE A 170 -5.98 -6.55 -12.62
N VAL A 171 -4.68 -6.82 -12.54
CA VAL A 171 -3.69 -6.01 -11.83
C VAL A 171 -2.76 -5.36 -12.86
N SER A 172 -2.46 -4.09 -12.64
CA SER A 172 -1.43 -3.38 -13.38
C SER A 172 -0.16 -3.24 -12.55
N ARG A 173 0.99 -3.29 -13.23
CA ARG A 173 2.28 -2.84 -12.70
C ARG A 173 2.83 -1.77 -13.63
N THR A 174 3.11 -0.60 -13.07
CA THR A 174 3.72 0.54 -13.75
C THR A 174 5.10 0.78 -13.15
N GLU A 175 6.16 0.59 -13.92
CA GLU A 175 7.53 0.86 -13.47
C GLU A 175 8.01 2.21 -13.98
N ILE A 176 8.58 3.02 -13.08
CA ILE A 176 9.19 4.32 -13.39
C ILE A 176 10.59 4.39 -12.78
N ASN A 177 11.51 5.10 -13.43
CA ASN A 177 12.89 5.26 -12.97
C ASN A 177 13.34 6.72 -12.98
N SER A 178 14.36 7.01 -12.17
CA SER A 178 15.04 8.31 -12.11
C SER A 178 16.54 8.08 -12.18
N ASP A 179 17.13 8.34 -13.34
CA ASP A 179 18.58 8.17 -13.55
C ASP A 179 19.39 9.10 -12.64
N ALA A 180 18.84 10.28 -12.31
CA ALA A 180 19.48 11.27 -11.46
C ALA A 180 19.70 10.75 -10.03
N THR A 181 18.69 10.09 -9.45
CA THR A 181 18.76 9.54 -8.09
C THR A 181 19.25 8.10 -8.06
N GLY A 182 19.15 7.37 -9.18
CA GLY A 182 19.37 5.92 -9.22
C GLY A 182 18.22 5.14 -8.58
N LEU A 183 17.07 5.78 -8.38
CA LEU A 183 15.88 5.14 -7.82
C LEU A 183 14.95 4.65 -8.93
N ARG A 184 14.31 3.53 -8.67
CA ARG A 184 13.24 2.97 -9.49
C ARG A 184 12.05 2.63 -8.61
N ALA A 185 10.85 2.71 -9.15
CA ALA A 185 9.65 2.28 -8.44
C ALA A 185 8.77 1.38 -9.29
N VAL A 186 8.10 0.44 -8.63
CA VAL A 186 7.04 -0.39 -9.20
C VAL A 186 5.75 -0.03 -8.48
N ILE A 187 4.79 0.55 -9.21
CA ILE A 187 3.45 0.86 -8.71
C ILE A 187 2.53 -0.26 -9.19
N GLU A 188 2.05 -1.08 -8.26
CA GLU A 188 1.11 -2.16 -8.49
C GLU A 188 -0.27 -1.82 -7.94
N CYS A 189 -1.31 -2.03 -8.72
CA CYS A 189 -2.68 -1.77 -8.27
C CYS A 189 -3.72 -2.55 -9.09
N PRO A 190 -4.91 -2.83 -8.53
CA PRO A 190 -6.01 -3.38 -9.30
C PRO A 190 -6.46 -2.35 -10.35
N VAL A 191 -6.74 -2.84 -11.55
CA VAL A 191 -7.34 -2.05 -12.61
C VAL A 191 -8.82 -1.89 -12.29
N LYS A 192 -9.17 -0.75 -11.68
CA LYS A 192 -10.55 -0.42 -11.29
C LYS A 192 -11.38 0.07 -12.48
N THR A 193 -10.74 0.69 -13.47
CA THR A 193 -11.38 1.10 -14.73
C THR A 193 -10.53 0.67 -15.91
N MET A 194 -11.17 -0.02 -16.87
CA MET A 194 -10.60 -0.38 -18.16
C MET A 194 -11.57 0.07 -19.26
N ASN A 195 -11.14 1.00 -20.10
CA ASN A 195 -11.87 1.39 -21.30
C ASN A 195 -11.41 0.51 -22.46
N ILE A 196 -12.34 -0.03 -23.24
CA ILE A 196 -12.07 -0.90 -24.40
C ILE A 196 -12.76 -0.31 -25.63
N SER A 197 -11.99 0.02 -26.66
CA SER A 197 -12.50 0.43 -27.97
C SER A 197 -12.31 -0.70 -28.97
N LEU A 198 -13.39 -1.42 -29.30
CA LEU A 198 -13.34 -2.52 -30.28
C LEU A 198 -12.98 -2.04 -31.69
N GLU A 199 -13.49 -0.87 -32.08
CA GLU A 199 -13.22 -0.26 -33.39
C GLU A 199 -11.75 0.14 -33.54
N LYS A 200 -11.20 0.84 -32.53
CA LYS A 200 -9.80 1.30 -32.57
C LYS A 200 -8.79 0.21 -32.18
N ARG A 201 -9.27 -0.89 -31.60
CA ARG A 201 -8.45 -1.94 -30.97
C ARG A 201 -7.49 -1.35 -29.93
N LEU A 202 -8.02 -0.47 -29.07
CA LEU A 202 -7.29 0.21 -28.01
C LEU A 202 -7.92 -0.08 -26.66
N TYR A 203 -7.09 -0.30 -25.66
CA TYR A 203 -7.47 -0.31 -24.25
C TYR A 203 -6.99 0.98 -23.58
N GLN A 204 -7.58 1.37 -22.46
CA GLN A 204 -7.01 2.40 -21.60
C GLN A 204 -7.33 2.08 -20.14
N VAL A 205 -6.27 1.91 -19.35
CA VAL A 205 -6.36 1.86 -17.90
C VAL A 205 -6.53 3.28 -17.37
N ASP A 206 -7.42 3.43 -16.40
CA ASP A 206 -7.58 4.66 -15.61
C ASP A 206 -7.92 4.23 -14.17
N THR A 207 -6.94 4.30 -13.27
CA THR A 207 -7.12 3.81 -11.91
C THR A 207 -6.42 4.69 -10.90
N GLY A 208 -7.02 4.76 -9.71
CA GLY A 208 -6.49 5.52 -8.60
C GLY A 208 -7.51 5.65 -7.46
N PRO A 209 -7.12 6.31 -6.36
CA PRO A 209 -5.76 6.79 -6.12
C PRO A 209 -4.75 5.65 -5.97
N ILE A 210 -3.48 5.93 -6.29
CA ILE A 210 -2.30 5.09 -6.01
C ILE A 210 -1.28 5.90 -5.20
N ALA A 211 -0.34 5.21 -4.55
CA ALA A 211 0.80 5.82 -3.87
C ALA A 211 1.91 6.17 -4.88
N PHE A 212 1.87 7.36 -5.49
CA PHE A 212 2.89 7.78 -6.45
C PHE A 212 4.18 8.20 -5.72
N PRO A 213 5.35 7.61 -6.04
CA PRO A 213 6.61 8.01 -5.46
C PRO A 213 7.29 9.13 -6.28
N ASP A 214 7.59 10.26 -5.63
CA ASP A 214 8.49 11.27 -6.20
C ASP A 214 9.94 10.77 -6.13
N LEU A 215 10.48 10.31 -7.26
CA LEU A 215 11.85 9.81 -7.38
C LEU A 215 12.88 10.89 -7.76
N THR A 216 12.47 12.16 -7.88
CA THR A 216 13.32 13.23 -8.41
C THR A 216 14.36 13.72 -7.40
N LYS A 217 14.21 13.35 -6.13
CA LYS A 217 15.11 13.73 -5.04
C LYS A 217 15.17 12.64 -3.97
N PRO A 218 16.25 12.59 -3.17
CA PRO A 218 16.30 11.74 -2.00
C PRO A 218 15.40 12.28 -0.89
N TYR A 219 14.96 11.37 -0.02
CA TYR A 219 14.21 11.67 1.19
C TYR A 219 14.93 11.06 2.39
N GLU A 220 15.02 11.81 3.49
CA GLU A 220 15.55 11.27 4.75
C GLU A 220 14.67 10.13 5.24
N ASN A 221 13.35 10.31 5.14
CA ASN A 221 12.37 9.29 5.40
C ASN A 221 11.63 8.94 4.10
N LEU A 222 11.89 7.74 3.57
CA LEU A 222 11.45 7.38 2.22
C LEU A 222 9.93 7.41 2.03
N ILE A 223 9.14 7.13 3.07
CA ILE A 223 7.67 7.21 2.99
C ILE A 223 7.18 8.62 2.59
N GLU A 224 7.99 9.65 2.84
CA GLU A 224 7.68 11.03 2.49
C GLU A 224 7.78 11.32 0.99
N CYS A 225 8.29 10.39 0.17
CA CYS A 225 8.24 10.51 -1.28
C CYS A 225 6.82 10.33 -1.86
N LEU A 226 5.91 9.74 -1.08
CA LEU A 226 4.61 9.32 -1.59
C LEU A 226 3.57 10.43 -1.62
N SER A 227 2.91 10.58 -2.77
CA SER A 227 1.73 11.41 -2.98
C SER A 227 0.58 10.56 -3.51
N LEU A 228 -0.66 11.06 -3.42
CA LEU A 228 -1.79 10.38 -4.05
C LEU A 228 -1.89 10.81 -5.51
N ALA A 229 -2.05 9.85 -6.41
CA ALA A 229 -2.23 10.13 -7.84
C ALA A 229 -3.23 9.18 -8.50
N PHE A 230 -3.73 9.57 -9.67
CA PHE A 230 -4.32 8.62 -10.62
C PHE A 230 -3.29 8.34 -11.71
N VAL A 231 -3.34 7.11 -12.24
CA VAL A 231 -2.51 6.66 -13.35
C VAL A 231 -3.39 6.25 -14.53
N ALA A 232 -3.01 6.67 -15.73
CA ALA A 232 -3.65 6.28 -16.97
C ALA A 232 -2.61 5.86 -18.02
N PHE A 233 -2.89 4.80 -18.76
CA PHE A 233 -2.06 4.37 -19.89
C PHE A 233 -2.85 3.51 -20.86
N ASN A 234 -2.44 3.54 -22.12
CA ASN A 234 -2.97 2.72 -23.21
C ASN A 234 -1.86 2.01 -24.02
N ALA A 235 -0.62 2.12 -23.56
CA ALA A 235 0.56 1.49 -24.16
C ALA A 235 1.51 1.02 -23.05
N SER A 236 2.49 0.21 -23.42
CA SER A 236 3.45 -0.37 -22.46
C SER A 236 4.60 0.56 -22.07
N CYS A 237 4.83 1.66 -22.79
CA CYS A 237 6.06 2.45 -22.70
C CYS A 237 5.92 3.83 -22.04
N PHE A 238 4.70 4.22 -21.62
CA PHE A 238 4.46 5.49 -20.94
C PHE A 238 3.26 5.39 -20.00
N ALA A 239 3.22 6.24 -18.98
CA ALA A 239 2.04 6.44 -18.17
C ALA A 239 1.82 7.93 -17.90
N ASP A 240 0.55 8.34 -17.96
CA ASP A 240 0.10 9.66 -17.55
C ASP A 240 -0.33 9.59 -16.09
N PHE A 241 0.05 10.63 -15.35
CA PHE A 241 -0.29 10.78 -13.94
C PHE A 241 -0.97 12.13 -13.71
N VAL A 242 -1.86 12.15 -12.73
CA VAL A 242 -2.35 13.38 -12.13
C VAL A 242 -2.25 13.25 -10.62
N VAL A 243 -1.50 14.14 -9.99
CA VAL A 243 -1.17 14.07 -8.55
C VAL A 243 -2.05 15.04 -7.78
N GLU A 244 -2.50 14.60 -6.61
CA GLU A 244 -3.23 15.46 -5.68
C GLU A 244 -2.30 16.53 -5.09
N GLN A 245 -2.66 17.80 -5.28
CA GLN A 245 -1.87 18.92 -4.79
C GLN A 245 -2.75 20.14 -4.48
N PRO A 246 -2.26 21.10 -3.67
CA PRO A 246 -2.93 22.38 -3.47
C PRO A 246 -3.17 23.09 -4.80
N THR A 247 -4.43 23.30 -5.13
CA THR A 247 -4.89 23.90 -6.38
C THR A 247 -5.77 25.11 -6.07
N PRO A 248 -5.50 26.29 -6.66
CA PRO A 248 -6.29 27.48 -6.42
C PRO A 248 -7.66 27.39 -7.09
N VAL A 249 -8.69 27.88 -6.40
CA VAL A 249 -10.00 28.15 -6.97
C VAL A 249 -10.03 29.63 -7.35
N ILE A 250 -10.27 29.91 -8.62
CA ILE A 250 -10.29 31.27 -9.18
C ILE A 250 -11.72 31.66 -9.53
N GLU A 251 -12.22 32.75 -8.94
CA GLU A 251 -13.50 33.37 -9.29
C GLU A 251 -13.24 34.82 -9.68
N GLU A 252 -13.82 35.27 -10.81
CA GLU A 252 -13.64 36.64 -11.33
C GLU A 252 -12.16 37.09 -11.41
N GLY A 253 -11.26 36.16 -11.73
CA GLY A 253 -9.82 36.43 -11.84
C GLY A 253 -9.09 36.57 -10.51
N ARG A 254 -9.74 36.29 -9.37
CA ARG A 254 -9.13 36.31 -8.02
C ARG A 254 -9.12 34.91 -7.41
N GLU A 255 -8.03 34.57 -6.73
CA GLU A 255 -7.97 33.36 -5.92
C GLU A 255 -8.85 33.53 -4.68
N VAL A 256 -9.91 32.70 -4.56
CA VAL A 256 -10.84 32.74 -3.42
C VAL A 256 -10.46 31.74 -2.33
N CYS A 257 -9.89 30.59 -2.70
CA CYS A 257 -9.36 29.60 -1.76
C CYS A 257 -8.41 28.62 -2.47
N LYS A 258 -7.80 27.72 -1.70
CA LYS A 258 -7.09 26.55 -2.22
C LYS A 258 -7.72 25.27 -1.68
N VAL A 259 -7.79 24.27 -2.56
CA VAL A 259 -8.29 22.93 -2.25
C VAL A 259 -7.24 21.89 -2.65
N TYR A 260 -7.30 20.69 -2.09
CA TYR A 260 -6.55 19.55 -2.65
C TYR A 260 -7.33 18.98 -3.83
N HIS A 261 -6.71 19.01 -5.00
CA HIS A 261 -7.28 18.51 -6.25
C HIS A 261 -6.20 17.79 -7.05
N TYR A 262 -6.63 16.77 -7.80
CA TYR A 262 -5.79 16.13 -8.81
C TYR A 262 -5.65 17.11 -9.98
N SER A 263 -4.49 17.75 -10.08
CA SER A 263 -4.24 18.79 -11.08
C SER A 263 -2.83 18.66 -11.67
N ARG A 264 -2.58 19.41 -12.74
CA ARG A 264 -1.31 19.41 -13.51
C ARG A 264 -0.93 17.99 -13.97
N PRO A 265 -1.71 17.37 -14.87
CA PRO A 265 -1.35 16.08 -15.43
C PRO A 265 0.01 16.15 -16.13
N PHE A 266 0.76 15.05 -16.06
CA PHE A 266 2.06 14.91 -16.69
C PHE A 266 2.29 13.47 -17.15
N SER A 267 3.19 13.28 -18.11
CA SER A 267 3.55 11.97 -18.67
C SER A 267 4.97 11.60 -18.26
N LEU A 268 5.20 10.32 -17.97
CA LEU A 268 6.54 9.76 -17.77
C LEU A 268 6.77 8.58 -18.72
N PRO A 269 8.00 8.36 -19.19
CA PRO A 269 8.42 7.04 -19.65
C PRO A 269 8.17 6.03 -18.53
N ALA A 270 7.56 4.90 -18.87
CA ALA A 270 7.22 3.86 -17.92
C ALA A 270 7.21 2.49 -18.58
N ALA A 271 7.31 1.42 -17.80
CA ALA A 271 7.04 0.06 -18.27
C ALA A 271 5.73 -0.45 -17.64
N ASN A 272 4.68 -0.56 -18.44
CA ASN A 272 3.38 -1.05 -17.99
C ASN A 272 3.17 -2.51 -18.36
N THR A 273 2.74 -3.30 -17.37
CA THR A 273 2.32 -4.68 -17.57
C THR A 273 0.96 -4.92 -16.92
N LEU A 274 0.15 -5.77 -17.53
CA LEU A 274 -1.17 -6.17 -17.05
C LEU A 274 -1.19 -7.67 -16.79
N TYR A 275 -1.84 -8.08 -15.70
CA TYR A 275 -1.98 -9.46 -15.30
C TYR A 275 -3.45 -9.77 -15.00
N ALA A 276 -3.99 -10.83 -15.61
CA ALA A 276 -5.24 -11.43 -15.14
C ALA A 276 -4.94 -12.32 -13.92
N ILE A 277 -5.73 -12.15 -12.87
CA ILE A 277 -5.62 -12.94 -11.63
C ILE A 277 -6.64 -14.07 -11.67
N ALA A 278 -6.17 -15.30 -11.46
CA ALA A 278 -7.09 -16.43 -11.37
C ALA A 278 -7.98 -16.31 -10.13
N LEU A 279 -9.26 -16.62 -10.30
CA LEU A 279 -10.18 -16.70 -9.17
C LEU A 279 -9.78 -17.86 -8.25
N PRO A 280 -9.91 -17.71 -6.92
CA PRO A 280 -9.72 -18.81 -6.00
C PRO A 280 -10.68 -19.96 -6.36
N THR A 281 -10.14 -21.17 -6.48
CA THR A 281 -10.92 -22.41 -6.61
C THR A 281 -11.61 -22.78 -5.31
#